data_AF-A0A0A8ZDH0-F1
#
_entry.id   AF-A0A0A8ZDH0-F1
#
_cell.length_a   1.000
_cell.length_b   1.000
_cell.length_c   1.000
_cell.angle_alpha   90.00
_cell.angle_beta   90.00
_cell.angle_gamma   90.00
#
_symmetry.space_group_name_H-M   'P 1'
#
loop_
_entity.id
_entity.type
_entity.pdbx_description
1 polymer ?
#
loop_
_entity_poly.entity_id
_entity_poly.type
_entity_poly.pdbx_seq_one_letter_code
_entity_poly.pdbx_strand_id
1 'polypeptide(L)' 'MEKSRHCQIVGCSAYTGDGLLQGFDWLVQDVASRIYVLD' A
#
# COMPACT_ATOMS: atom_id res chain seq x y z
N MET A 1 -20.40 -9.30 1.92
CA MET A 1 -19.30 -8.32 1.82
C MET A 1 -18.10 -9.06 1.24
N GLU A 2 -17.83 -8.88 -0.04
CA GLU A 2 -16.63 -9.47 -0.64
C GLU A 2 -15.40 -8.95 0.10
N LYS A 3 -14.67 -9.85 0.77
CA LYS A 3 -13.41 -9.54 1.44
C LYS A 3 -12.29 -9.39 0.40
N SER A 4 -12.50 -8.55 -0.62
CA SER A 4 -11.48 -8.25 -1.61
C SER A 4 -10.40 -7.42 -0.94
N ARG A 5 -9.21 -8.00 -0.81
CA ARG A 5 -8.03 -7.28 -0.31
C ARG A 5 -7.60 -6.29 -1.38
N HIS A 6 -7.27 -5.07 -0.97
CA HIS A 6 -6.66 -4.12 -1.89
C HIS A 6 -5.24 -4.58 -2.21
N CYS A 7 -4.88 -4.57 -3.48
CA CYS A 7 -3.54 -4.89 -3.97
C CYS A 7 -3.11 -3.80 -4.95
N GLN A 8 -1.85 -3.39 -4.86
CA GLN A 8 -1.20 -2.51 -5.82
C GLN A 8 0.17 -3.10 -6.19
N ILE A 9 0.46 -3.11 -7.48
CA ILE A 9 1.76 -3.55 -8.01
C ILE A 9 2.60 -2.30 -8.28
N VAL A 10 3.77 -2.22 -7.66
CA VAL A 10 4.73 -1.14 -7.84
C VAL A 10 6.05 -1.76 -8.32
N GLY A 11 6.57 -1.25 -9.44
CA GLY A 11 7.90 -1.61 -9.89
C GLY A 11 8.94 -1.06 -8.92
N CYS A 12 9.82 -1.92 -8.40
CA CYS A 12 10.88 -1.49 -7.50
C CYS A 12 12.21 -2.18 -7.83
N SER A 13 13.30 -1.52 -7.46
CA SER A 13 14.66 -2.04 -7.51
C SER A 13 15.19 -2.11 -6.09
N ALA A 14 15.38 -3.33 -5.58
CA ALA A 14 15.95 -3.52 -4.25
C ALA A 14 17.42 -3.07 -4.16
N TYR A 15 18.11 -2.96 -5.29
CA TYR A 15 19.52 -2.55 -5.36
C TYR A 15 19.68 -1.03 -5.31
N THR A 16 18.86 -0.29 -6.03
CA THR A 16 18.92 1.20 -6.06
C THR A 16 17.99 1.84 -5.03
N GLY A 17 17.01 1.10 -4.52
CA GLY A 17 15.98 1.60 -3.61
C GLY A 17 14.77 2.22 -4.31
N ASP A 18 14.80 2.32 -5.64
CA ASP A 18 13.72 2.93 -6.42
C ASP A 18 12.42 2.16 -6.25
N GLY A 19 11.32 2.89 -6.03
CA GLY A 19 9.97 2.33 -5.94
C GLY A 19 9.65 1.58 -4.63
N LEU A 20 10.62 1.31 -3.76
CA LEU A 20 10.37 0.67 -2.47
C LEU A 20 9.51 1.55 -1.57
N LEU A 21 9.93 2.81 -1.35
CA LEU A 21 9.22 3.73 -0.46
C LEU A 21 7.80 4.00 -0.97
N GLN A 22 7.63 4.17 -2.28
CA GLN A 22 6.31 4.34 -2.91
C GLN A 22 5.37 3.16 -2.63
N GLY A 23 5.88 1.93 -2.67
CA GLY A 23 5.08 0.75 -2.32
C GLY A 23 4.68 0.72 -0.85
N PHE A 24 5.59 1.10 0.05
CA PHE A 24 5.32 1.20 1.48
C PHE A 24 4.33 2.33 1.82
N ASP A 25 4.47 3.50 1.20
CA ASP A 25 3.56 4.63 1.40
C ASP A 25 2.13 4.25 1.03
N TRP A 26 1.93 3.54 -0.09
CA TRP A 26 0.62 3.04 -0.48
C TRP A 26 0.05 2.06 0.55
N LEU A 27 0.87 1.12 1.03
CA LEU A 27 0.43 0.12 2.02
C LEU A 27 0.00 0.78 3.34
N VAL A 28 0.76 1.77 3.81
CA VAL A 28 0.43 2.52 5.03
C VAL A 28 -0.85 3.33 4.83
N GLN A 29 -1.01 3.99 3.68
CA GLN A 29 -2.23 4.73 3.35
C GLN A 29 -3.46 3.82 3.25
N ASP A 30 -3.33 2.62 2.66
CA ASP A 30 -4.45 1.67 2.58
C ASP A 30 -4.89 1.22 3.98
N VAL A 31 -3.93 0.87 4.85
CA VAL A 31 -4.22 0.48 6.24
C VAL A 31 -4.80 1.64 7.03
N ALA A 32 -4.23 2.84 6.90
CA ALA A 32 -4.73 4.05 7.57
C ALA A 32 -6.16 4.37 7.13
N SER A 33 -6.47 4.27 5.82
CA SER A 33 -7.82 4.50 5.31
C SER A 33 -8.83 3.53 5.95
N ARG A 34 -8.46 2.28 6.21
CA ARG A 34 -9.36 1.32 6.87
C ARG A 34 -9.57 1.61 8.36
N ILE A 35 -8.55 2.11 9.04
CA ILE A 35 -8.60 2.38 10.48
C ILE A 35 -9.30 3.71 10.77
N TYR A 36 -9.04 4.74 9.95
CA TYR A 36 -9.54 6.09 10.18
C TYR A 36 -10.85 6.42 9.44
N VAL A 37 -11.29 5.60 8.47
CA VAL A 37 -12.60 5.75 7.79
C VAL A 37 -13.69 4.88 8.47
N LEU A 38 -13.40 4.29 9.63
CA LEU A 38 -14.42 3.84 10.57
C LEU A 38 -15.05 5.07 11.26
N ASP A 39 -15.95 5.74 10.54
CA ASP A 39 -17.12 6.42 11.13
C ASP A 39 -18.23 5.37 11.33
#